data_AF-A0A830EVI7-F1
#
_entry.id   AF-A0A830EVI7-F1
#
_cell.length_a   1.000
_cell.length_b   1.000
_cell.length_c   1.000
_cell.angle_alpha   90.00
_cell.angle_beta   90.00
_cell.angle_gamma   90.00
#
_symmetry.space_group_name_H-M   'P 1'
#
loop_
_entity.id
_entity.type
_entity.pdbx_description
1 polymer ?
#
loop_
_entity_poly.entity_id
_entity_poly.type
_entity_poly.pdbx_seq_one_letter_code
_entity_poly.pdbx_strand_id
1 'polypeptide(L)'
;MFEETRFDGPELVVTLSQDHDVSRLNLIAPDGSLYTQADVAEGATTVRLRVMDIQPGLGDYEHYNPGTYELTAVREDSSQSRELEMRPNLKVTEASHYEEGANRGNLALTIENMGTAPTWPYQIVYRDAPNEAANAELNDRKGIQQFITPEDPVENIIVPGEAVDFVGNTPPIVFTDDDSTEQTCAGQAIEFVAVVGTVVSSSLEQTIEVSLSGERSVIGTSDTYTCSEIAAELIGGGESDAS
;
A
#
# COMPACT_ATOMS: atom_id res chain seq x y z
N MET A 1 -15.68 -13.17 26.04
CA MET A 1 -16.41 -13.46 24.80
C MET A 1 -15.52 -13.09 23.63
N PHE A 2 -15.39 -11.82 23.23
CA PHE A 2 -14.27 -11.41 22.37
C PHE A 2 -12.99 -11.38 23.20
N GLU A 3 -11.95 -12.04 22.72
CA GLU A 3 -10.61 -11.98 23.32
C GLU A 3 -9.69 -11.07 22.51
N GLU A 4 -9.72 -11.21 21.19
CA GLU A 4 -8.82 -10.49 20.29
C GLU A 4 -9.50 -10.22 18.94
N THR A 5 -9.10 -9.13 18.29
CA THR A 5 -9.22 -8.96 16.84
C THR A 5 -7.92 -8.54 16.26
N ARG A 6 -7.58 -9.13 15.12
CA ARG A 6 -6.47 -8.72 14.28
C ARG A 6 -6.87 -8.83 12.81
N PHE A 7 -6.10 -8.20 11.95
CA PHE A 7 -6.22 -8.42 10.51
C PHE A 7 -5.21 -9.46 10.04
N ASP A 8 -5.57 -10.17 8.99
CA ASP A 8 -4.75 -11.19 8.32
C ASP A 8 -5.05 -11.06 6.82
N GLY A 9 -4.25 -10.25 6.13
CA GLY A 9 -4.53 -9.78 4.78
C GLY A 9 -5.95 -9.17 4.67
N PRO A 10 -6.83 -9.72 3.83
CA PRO A 10 -8.18 -9.19 3.60
C PRO A 10 -9.22 -9.56 4.67
N GLU A 11 -8.82 -10.29 5.72
CA GLU A 11 -9.73 -10.86 6.71
C GLU A 11 -9.57 -10.20 8.09
N LEU A 12 -10.70 -9.93 8.74
CA LEU A 12 -10.78 -9.67 10.18
C LEU A 12 -10.85 -11.03 10.90
N VAL A 13 -9.81 -11.35 11.66
CA VAL A 13 -9.73 -12.55 12.48
C VAL A 13 -10.20 -12.21 13.89
N VAL A 14 -11.25 -12.89 14.34
CA VAL A 14 -11.83 -12.71 15.68
C VAL A 14 -11.54 -13.94 16.51
N THR A 15 -10.92 -13.75 17.67
CA THR A 15 -10.72 -14.80 18.67
C THR A 15 -11.81 -14.69 19.74
N LEU A 16 -12.50 -15.80 19.98
CA LEU A 16 -13.55 -15.96 20.96
C LEU A 16 -13.07 -16.86 22.11
N SER A 17 -13.60 -16.62 23.31
CA SER A 17 -13.29 -17.43 24.51
C SER A 17 -13.80 -18.88 24.40
N GLN A 18 -13.02 -19.87 24.86
CA GLN A 18 -13.26 -21.32 24.63
C GLN A 18 -14.68 -21.85 24.90
N ASP A 19 -15.42 -21.30 25.86
CA ASP A 19 -16.77 -21.75 26.24
C ASP A 19 -17.86 -20.75 25.82
N HIS A 20 -17.71 -20.10 24.67
CA HIS A 20 -18.73 -19.18 24.17
C HIS A 20 -19.95 -19.92 23.59
N ASP A 21 -21.11 -19.24 23.61
CA ASP A 21 -22.39 -19.67 23.00
C ASP A 21 -22.75 -18.87 21.74
N VAL A 22 -21.76 -18.17 21.16
CA VAL A 22 -21.92 -17.39 19.94
C VAL A 22 -22.21 -18.30 18.76
N SER A 23 -23.29 -18.01 18.02
CA SER A 23 -23.69 -18.72 16.80
C SER A 23 -23.33 -17.97 15.52
N ARG A 24 -23.15 -16.65 15.60
CA ARG A 24 -22.79 -15.80 14.45
C ARG A 24 -22.05 -14.54 14.88
N LEU A 25 -21.13 -14.10 14.05
CA LEU A 25 -20.56 -12.76 14.09
C LEU A 25 -21.11 -11.91 12.94
N ASN A 26 -21.53 -10.70 13.26
CA ASN A 26 -21.92 -9.67 12.31
C ASN A 26 -20.95 -8.51 12.43
N LEU A 27 -20.51 -7.97 11.30
CA LEU A 27 -19.80 -6.70 11.23
C LEU A 27 -20.75 -5.68 10.62
N ILE A 28 -21.12 -4.66 11.40
CA ILE A 28 -22.06 -3.61 11.03
C ILE A 28 -21.28 -2.37 10.62
N ALA A 29 -21.59 -1.82 9.45
CA ALA A 29 -20.97 -0.62 8.90
C ALA A 29 -21.34 0.65 9.69
N PRO A 30 -20.59 1.75 9.51
CA PRO A 30 -20.87 3.02 10.19
C PRO A 30 -22.27 3.60 9.90
N ASP A 31 -22.90 3.22 8.79
CA ASP A 31 -24.27 3.62 8.43
C ASP A 31 -25.35 2.73 9.06
N GLY A 32 -24.97 1.74 9.86
CA GLY A 32 -25.84 0.78 10.53
C GLY A 32 -26.25 -0.43 9.68
N SER A 33 -25.77 -0.54 8.44
CA SER A 33 -26.04 -1.70 7.59
C SER A 33 -25.15 -2.89 7.94
N LEU A 34 -25.63 -4.11 7.69
CA LEU A 34 -24.78 -5.31 7.79
C LEU A 34 -23.74 -5.28 6.67
N TYR A 35 -22.46 -5.20 7.03
CA TYR A 35 -21.36 -5.23 6.08
C TYR A 35 -20.99 -6.66 5.68
N THR A 36 -20.71 -7.51 6.66
CA THR A 36 -20.42 -8.94 6.45
C THR A 36 -20.78 -9.76 7.68
N GLN A 37 -20.89 -11.07 7.53
CA GLN A 37 -21.18 -11.99 8.64
C GLN A 37 -20.53 -13.36 8.43
N ALA A 38 -20.33 -14.07 9.53
CA ALA A 38 -19.88 -15.46 9.53
C ALA A 38 -20.59 -16.25 10.63
N ASP A 39 -21.12 -17.42 10.29
CA ASP A 39 -21.62 -18.37 11.28
C ASP A 39 -20.44 -18.97 12.06
N VAL A 40 -20.65 -19.21 13.36
CA VAL A 40 -19.63 -19.76 14.26
C VAL A 40 -19.94 -21.24 14.46
N ALA A 41 -19.02 -22.10 14.02
CA ALA A 41 -19.15 -23.54 14.24
C ALA A 41 -19.04 -23.87 15.74
N GLU A 42 -19.70 -24.95 16.16
CA GLU A 42 -19.67 -25.39 17.56
C GLU A 42 -18.23 -25.65 18.03
N GLY A 43 -17.85 -25.00 19.13
CA GLY A 43 -16.51 -25.06 19.72
C GLY A 43 -15.42 -24.29 18.96
N ALA A 44 -15.74 -23.57 17.88
CA ALA A 44 -14.75 -22.81 17.11
C ALA A 44 -14.43 -21.46 17.75
N THR A 45 -13.21 -21.31 18.25
CA THR A 45 -12.75 -20.07 18.90
C THR A 45 -12.17 -19.04 17.93
N THR A 46 -12.01 -19.36 16.66
CA THR A 46 -11.45 -18.45 15.67
C THR A 46 -12.38 -18.35 14.47
N VAL A 47 -12.80 -17.14 14.17
CA VAL A 47 -13.74 -16.83 13.09
C VAL A 47 -13.12 -15.77 12.19
N ARG A 48 -13.32 -15.92 10.88
CA ARG A 48 -12.78 -15.01 9.87
C ARG A 48 -13.93 -14.33 9.14
N LEU A 49 -13.86 -13.01 9.06
CA LEU A 49 -14.80 -12.16 8.32
C LEU A 49 -14.01 -11.50 7.19
N ARG A 50 -14.40 -11.71 5.94
CA ARG A 50 -13.78 -11.02 4.80
C ARG A 50 -14.21 -9.55 4.80
N VAL A 51 -13.25 -8.63 4.83
CA VAL A 51 -13.50 -7.17 4.88
C VAL A 51 -13.05 -6.41 3.64
N MET A 52 -12.38 -7.10 2.72
CA MET A 52 -12.03 -6.60 1.39
C MET A 52 -11.77 -7.79 0.48
N ASP A 53 -11.77 -7.54 -0.82
CA ASP A 53 -11.44 -8.53 -1.84
C ASP A 53 -10.77 -7.83 -3.01
N ILE A 54 -9.64 -8.37 -3.46
CA ILE A 54 -8.96 -7.92 -4.67
C ILE A 54 -9.26 -8.99 -5.71
N GLN A 55 -9.85 -8.63 -6.85
CA GLN A 55 -10.14 -9.56 -7.93
C GLN A 55 -9.14 -9.35 -9.07
N PRO A 56 -7.90 -9.84 -8.92
CA PRO A 56 -6.85 -9.62 -9.90
C PRO A 56 -7.26 -10.20 -11.25
N GLY A 57 -7.08 -9.40 -12.31
CA GLY A 57 -7.44 -9.75 -13.68
C GLY A 57 -8.76 -9.16 -14.19
N LEU A 58 -9.71 -8.86 -13.30
CA LEU A 58 -10.95 -8.11 -13.66
C LEU A 58 -10.80 -6.62 -13.39
N GLY A 59 -9.95 -6.25 -12.43
CA GLY A 59 -9.74 -4.87 -12.00
C GLY A 59 -10.84 -4.33 -11.08
N ASP A 60 -11.84 -5.16 -10.75
CA ASP A 60 -12.79 -4.93 -9.68
C ASP A 60 -12.16 -5.25 -8.32
N TYR A 61 -12.71 -4.61 -7.28
CA TYR A 61 -12.32 -4.84 -5.91
C TYR A 61 -13.49 -4.48 -4.98
N GLU A 62 -13.51 -5.11 -3.81
CA GLU A 62 -14.38 -4.73 -2.70
C GLU A 62 -13.52 -4.19 -1.57
N HIS A 63 -13.90 -3.04 -1.01
CA HIS A 63 -13.22 -2.46 0.13
C HIS A 63 -14.26 -1.93 1.12
N TYR A 64 -13.97 -2.05 2.41
CA TYR A 64 -14.75 -1.40 3.46
C TYR A 64 -14.66 0.13 3.35
N ASN A 65 -15.67 0.85 3.82
CA ASN A 65 -15.64 2.31 3.93
C ASN A 65 -15.02 2.72 5.27
N PRO A 66 -14.01 3.61 5.34
CA PRO A 66 -13.41 3.96 6.61
C PRO A 66 -14.39 4.50 7.65
N GLY A 67 -14.28 4.01 8.88
CA GLY A 67 -15.14 4.46 9.96
C GLY A 67 -15.13 3.53 11.16
N THR A 68 -16.05 3.81 12.08
CA THR A 68 -16.28 2.96 13.26
C THR A 68 -17.32 1.92 12.92
N TYR A 69 -16.90 0.67 12.91
CA TYR A 69 -17.77 -0.49 12.71
C TYR A 69 -18.19 -1.05 14.07
N GLU A 70 -19.31 -1.78 14.09
CA GLU A 70 -19.73 -2.55 15.24
C GLU A 70 -19.57 -4.05 14.97
N LEU A 71 -18.70 -4.72 15.74
CA LEU A 71 -18.58 -6.17 15.72
C LEU A 71 -19.53 -6.77 16.76
N THR A 72 -20.55 -7.48 16.29
CA THR A 72 -21.65 -8.00 17.10
C THR A 72 -21.63 -9.52 17.09
N ALA A 73 -21.49 -10.11 18.28
CA ALA A 73 -21.66 -11.53 18.48
C ALA A 73 -23.10 -11.83 18.85
N VAL A 74 -23.73 -12.69 18.05
CA VAL A 74 -25.12 -13.11 18.20
C VAL A 74 -25.16 -14.46 18.89
N ARG A 75 -26.05 -14.58 19.87
CA ARG A 75 -26.41 -15.80 20.61
C ARG A 75 -27.91 -16.02 20.45
N GLU A 76 -28.43 -17.12 20.98
CA GLU A 76 -29.86 -17.49 20.83
C GLU A 76 -30.82 -16.37 21.30
N ASP A 77 -30.57 -15.81 22.48
CA ASP A 77 -31.46 -14.82 23.12
C ASP A 77 -30.81 -13.46 23.38
N SER A 78 -29.57 -13.24 22.93
CA SER A 78 -28.85 -11.99 23.21
C SER A 78 -27.78 -11.68 22.18
N SER A 79 -27.31 -10.45 22.19
CA SER A 79 -26.12 -10.02 21.45
C SER A 79 -25.21 -9.19 22.33
N GLN A 80 -23.93 -9.23 22.00
CA GLN A 80 -22.96 -8.33 22.61
C GLN A 80 -22.07 -7.77 21.51
N SER A 81 -21.86 -6.47 21.57
CA SER A 81 -21.17 -5.71 20.54
C SER A 81 -19.93 -5.04 21.09
N ARG A 82 -18.99 -4.73 20.20
CA ARG A 82 -17.91 -3.78 20.47
C ARG A 82 -17.64 -2.95 19.22
N GLU A 83 -17.18 -1.73 19.44
CA GLU A 83 -16.71 -0.87 18.37
C GLU A 83 -15.34 -1.35 17.86
N LEU A 84 -15.14 -1.21 16.55
CA LEU A 84 -13.90 -1.47 15.85
C LEU A 84 -13.65 -0.30 14.90
N GLU A 85 -12.61 0.49 15.16
CA GLU A 85 -12.19 1.53 14.25
C GLU A 85 -11.48 0.91 13.05
N MET A 86 -12.01 1.12 11.85
CA MET A 86 -11.42 0.66 10.60
C MET A 86 -11.04 1.86 9.74
N ARG A 87 -9.84 2.40 9.97
CA ARG A 87 -9.29 3.53 9.21
C ARG A 87 -7.84 3.24 8.84
N PRO A 88 -7.52 3.01 7.56
CA PRO A 88 -6.12 2.87 7.15
C PRO A 88 -5.43 4.24 7.18
N ASN A 89 -4.12 4.24 7.37
CA ASN A 89 -3.30 5.44 7.27
C ASN A 89 -1.92 5.07 6.72
N LEU A 90 -1.76 5.20 5.40
CA LEU A 90 -0.51 4.85 4.74
C LEU A 90 0.47 6.02 4.75
N LYS A 91 1.75 5.73 4.96
CA LYS A 91 2.84 6.70 4.87
C LYS A 91 4.04 6.10 4.14
N VAL A 92 4.67 6.87 3.26
CA VAL A 92 6.00 6.52 2.72
C VAL A 92 7.04 6.86 3.79
N THR A 93 7.78 5.86 4.26
CA THR A 93 8.72 5.99 5.38
C THR A 93 10.17 5.91 4.95
N GLU A 94 10.45 5.28 3.82
CA GLU A 94 11.80 5.17 3.26
C GLU A 94 11.74 5.09 1.73
N ALA A 95 12.82 5.55 1.09
CA ALA A 95 13.09 5.32 -0.32
C ALA A 95 14.53 4.83 -0.46
N SER A 96 14.74 3.81 -1.29
CA SER A 96 16.06 3.22 -1.52
C SER A 96 16.22 2.81 -2.98
N HIS A 97 17.46 2.64 -3.43
CA HIS A 97 17.76 2.17 -4.78
C HIS A 97 17.37 0.69 -4.92
N TYR A 98 16.57 0.39 -5.93
CA TYR A 98 16.25 -1.00 -6.27
C TYR A 98 17.32 -1.57 -7.23
N GLU A 99 18.23 -2.35 -6.68
CA GLU A 99 19.36 -2.93 -7.42
C GLU A 99 19.02 -4.26 -8.13
N GLU A 100 17.88 -4.86 -7.80
CA GLU A 100 17.48 -6.15 -8.36
C GLU A 100 16.84 -6.01 -9.75
N GLY A 101 16.98 -7.06 -10.57
CA GLY A 101 16.39 -7.10 -11.90
C GLY A 101 17.14 -6.28 -12.97
N ALA A 102 16.49 -6.08 -14.11
CA ALA A 102 17.08 -5.42 -15.28
C ALA A 102 16.97 -3.88 -15.24
N ASN A 103 16.12 -3.35 -14.35
CA ASN A 103 15.73 -1.95 -14.36
C ASN A 103 16.36 -1.17 -13.19
N ARG A 104 17.66 -0.90 -13.30
CA ARG A 104 18.48 -0.27 -12.25
C ARG A 104 18.16 1.21 -12.01
N GLY A 105 17.20 1.80 -12.71
CA GLY A 105 16.72 3.16 -12.48
C GLY A 105 15.55 3.24 -11.50
N ASN A 106 15.13 2.09 -10.94
CA ASN A 106 14.01 1.98 -10.02
C ASN A 106 14.38 2.38 -8.60
N LEU A 107 13.37 2.85 -7.86
CA LEU A 107 13.41 2.98 -6.41
C LEU A 107 12.47 1.96 -5.78
N ALA A 108 12.85 1.46 -4.61
CA ALA A 108 11.95 0.81 -3.67
C ALA A 108 11.44 1.85 -2.69
N LEU A 109 10.12 1.92 -2.50
CA LEU A 109 9.48 2.78 -1.52
C LEU A 109 8.90 1.92 -0.41
N THR A 110 9.37 2.12 0.82
CA THR A 110 8.79 1.46 1.99
C THR A 110 7.54 2.23 2.41
N ILE A 111 6.40 1.53 2.46
CA ILE A 111 5.11 2.09 2.83
C ILE A 111 4.62 1.40 4.09
N GLU A 112 4.35 2.17 5.14
CA GLU A 112 3.84 1.70 6.42
C GLU A 112 2.36 2.04 6.59
N ASN A 113 1.58 1.13 7.17
CA ASN A 113 0.21 1.41 7.60
C ASN A 113 0.16 1.75 9.10
N MET A 114 0.15 3.04 9.41
CA MET A 114 -0.01 3.58 10.76
C MET A 114 -1.47 3.66 11.23
N GLY A 115 -2.41 3.10 10.45
CA GLY A 115 -3.84 3.11 10.73
C GLY A 115 -4.28 1.93 11.61
N THR A 116 -5.59 1.72 11.65
CA THR A 116 -6.22 0.65 12.45
C THR A 116 -6.81 -0.47 11.60
N ALA A 117 -6.81 -0.34 10.27
CA ALA A 117 -7.30 -1.38 9.38
C ALA A 117 -6.46 -1.47 8.08
N PRO A 118 -6.47 -2.64 7.41
CA PRO A 118 -5.65 -2.91 6.24
C PRO A 118 -6.07 -2.09 5.03
N THR A 119 -5.14 -1.88 4.11
CA THR A 119 -5.45 -1.38 2.76
C THR A 119 -4.27 -1.73 1.84
N TRP A 120 -4.33 -1.35 0.57
CA TRP A 120 -3.21 -1.53 -0.37
C TRP A 120 -2.97 -0.27 -1.23
N PRO A 121 -1.71 0.02 -1.57
CA PRO A 121 -1.41 0.89 -2.71
C PRO A 121 -1.64 0.11 -4.02
N TYR A 122 -1.93 0.80 -5.12
CA TYR A 122 -2.14 0.15 -6.42
C TYR A 122 -1.18 0.59 -7.52
N GLN A 123 -0.52 1.74 -7.37
CA GLN A 123 0.42 2.23 -8.37
C GLN A 123 1.38 3.26 -7.75
N ILE A 124 2.61 3.30 -8.26
CA ILE A 124 3.54 4.40 -8.06
C ILE A 124 3.75 5.08 -9.42
N VAL A 125 3.55 6.39 -9.45
CA VAL A 125 3.94 7.28 -10.55
C VAL A 125 4.77 8.42 -9.99
N TYR A 126 5.37 9.22 -10.87
CA TYR A 126 6.23 10.32 -10.45
C TYR A 126 5.80 11.64 -11.09
N ARG A 127 6.34 12.74 -10.57
CA ARG A 127 6.32 14.06 -11.19
C ARG A 127 7.71 14.65 -11.11
N ASP A 128 8.10 15.34 -12.19
CA ASP A 128 9.42 15.97 -12.33
C ASP A 128 10.60 14.98 -12.23
N ALA A 129 10.34 13.68 -12.45
CA ALA A 129 11.38 12.67 -12.49
C ALA A 129 12.22 12.79 -13.78
N PRO A 130 13.52 12.43 -13.73
CA PRO A 130 14.39 12.42 -14.91
C PRO A 130 13.84 11.62 -16.09
N ASN A 131 13.19 10.49 -15.82
CA ASN A 131 12.51 9.72 -16.83
C ASN A 131 11.10 10.30 -17.10
N GLU A 132 10.94 10.98 -18.23
CA GLU A 132 9.64 11.52 -18.64
C GLU A 132 8.53 10.46 -18.75
N ALA A 133 8.87 9.20 -19.06
CA ALA A 133 7.87 8.14 -19.10
C ALA A 133 7.31 7.78 -17.71
N ALA A 134 8.04 8.12 -16.63
CA ALA A 134 7.63 7.93 -15.25
C ALA A 134 6.72 9.08 -14.75
N ASN A 135 6.75 10.23 -15.44
CA ASN A 135 5.91 11.39 -15.18
C ASN A 135 4.49 11.16 -15.72
N ALA A 136 3.67 10.48 -14.92
CA ALA A 136 2.34 10.02 -15.33
C ALA A 136 1.28 10.36 -14.29
N GLU A 137 0.01 10.37 -14.72
CA GLU A 137 -1.12 10.39 -13.81
C GLU A 137 -1.41 8.97 -13.31
N LEU A 138 -1.94 8.88 -12.08
CA LEU A 138 -2.45 7.62 -11.55
C LEU A 138 -3.59 7.11 -12.44
N ASN A 139 -3.63 5.80 -12.65
CA ASN A 139 -4.70 5.17 -13.39
C ASN A 139 -5.98 5.06 -12.54
N ASP A 140 -7.15 5.04 -13.18
CA ASP A 140 -8.43 4.91 -12.48
C ASP A 140 -8.76 3.48 -12.01
N ARG A 141 -7.94 2.48 -12.36
CA ARG A 141 -8.18 1.05 -12.09
C ARG A 141 -7.51 0.60 -10.79
N LYS A 142 -8.01 1.09 -9.67
CA LYS A 142 -7.48 0.84 -8.32
C LYS A 142 -7.41 -0.64 -7.89
N GLY A 143 -8.19 -1.52 -8.53
CA GLY A 143 -8.15 -2.97 -8.31
C GLY A 143 -7.03 -3.70 -9.06
N ILE A 144 -6.28 -3.01 -9.91
CA ILE A 144 -5.13 -3.58 -10.63
C ILE A 144 -3.86 -2.96 -10.07
N GLN A 145 -3.16 -3.72 -9.23
CA GLN A 145 -1.87 -3.31 -8.70
C GLN A 145 -0.80 -3.37 -9.80
N GLN A 146 0.09 -2.37 -9.81
CA GLN A 146 1.09 -2.16 -10.84
C GLN A 146 2.48 -2.02 -10.22
N PHE A 147 2.99 -3.14 -9.72
CA PHE A 147 4.30 -3.22 -9.08
C PHE A 147 5.17 -4.32 -9.70
N ILE A 148 6.48 -4.10 -9.61
CA ILE A 148 7.49 -5.15 -9.84
C ILE A 148 7.63 -6.01 -8.59
N THR A 149 7.58 -5.38 -7.41
CA THR A 149 7.50 -6.07 -6.12
C THR A 149 6.60 -5.28 -5.17
N PRO A 150 5.80 -5.97 -4.34
CA PRO A 150 5.47 -7.40 -4.42
C PRO A 150 4.70 -7.76 -5.72
N GLU A 151 4.94 -8.97 -6.25
CA GLU A 151 4.23 -9.46 -7.44
C GLU A 151 2.84 -10.02 -7.08
N ASP A 152 2.70 -10.64 -5.91
CA ASP A 152 1.43 -11.21 -5.45
C ASP A 152 0.50 -10.09 -4.94
N PRO A 153 -0.72 -9.97 -5.48
CA PRO A 153 -1.69 -9.00 -5.01
C PRO A 153 -2.02 -9.04 -3.53
N VAL A 154 -1.91 -10.20 -2.89
CA VAL A 154 -2.16 -10.37 -1.46
C VAL A 154 -1.02 -9.80 -0.62
N GLU A 155 0.23 -9.89 -1.11
CA GLU A 155 1.42 -9.34 -0.44
C GLU A 155 1.45 -7.80 -0.50
N ASN A 156 0.66 -7.20 -1.40
CA ASN A 156 0.47 -5.76 -1.48
C ASN A 156 -0.47 -5.20 -0.39
N ILE A 157 -1.17 -6.07 0.36
CA ILE A 157 -2.03 -5.63 1.47
C ILE A 157 -1.16 -5.33 2.69
N ILE A 158 -1.22 -4.10 3.18
CA ILE A 158 -0.49 -3.65 4.36
C ILE A 158 -1.45 -3.62 5.54
N VAL A 159 -1.32 -4.58 6.46
CA VAL A 159 -2.13 -4.59 7.69
C VAL A 159 -1.58 -3.56 8.69
N PRO A 160 -2.34 -3.19 9.75
CA PRO A 160 -1.90 -2.20 10.74
C PRO A 160 -0.56 -2.52 11.38
N GLY A 161 0.34 -1.54 11.40
CA GLY A 161 1.68 -1.66 11.98
C GLY A 161 2.70 -2.39 11.12
N GLU A 162 2.34 -2.81 9.91
CA GLU A 162 3.28 -3.40 8.95
C GLU A 162 3.78 -2.37 7.94
N ALA A 163 4.96 -2.66 7.38
CA ALA A 163 5.59 -1.91 6.31
C ALA A 163 6.03 -2.86 5.20
N VAL A 164 5.84 -2.45 3.95
CA VAL A 164 6.14 -3.25 2.76
C VAL A 164 6.87 -2.38 1.73
N ASP A 165 7.85 -2.97 1.04
CA ASP A 165 8.62 -2.30 -0.02
C ASP A 165 7.93 -2.47 -1.37
N PHE A 166 7.60 -1.36 -2.02
CA PHE A 166 6.97 -1.33 -3.33
C PHE A 166 7.91 -0.77 -4.38
N VAL A 167 7.98 -1.43 -5.53
CA VAL A 167 8.73 -0.95 -6.70
C VAL A 167 7.78 -0.75 -7.87
N GLY A 168 7.73 0.48 -8.39
CA GLY A 168 6.92 0.83 -9.55
C GLY A 168 7.42 0.19 -10.85
N ASN A 169 6.52 0.03 -11.83
CA ASN A 169 6.86 -0.55 -13.14
C ASN A 169 7.74 0.34 -14.01
N THR A 170 7.65 1.66 -13.84
CA THR A 170 8.39 2.62 -14.64
C THR A 170 9.49 3.27 -13.80
N PRO A 171 10.76 3.19 -14.23
CA PRO A 171 11.89 3.69 -13.44
C PRO A 171 11.91 5.22 -13.45
N PRO A 172 11.98 5.91 -12.30
CA PRO A 172 12.07 7.37 -12.28
C PRO A 172 13.44 7.89 -12.76
N ILE A 173 14.51 7.10 -12.59
CA ILE A 173 15.89 7.56 -12.81
C ILE A 173 16.47 6.91 -14.06
N VAL A 174 16.06 7.46 -15.20
CA VAL A 174 16.61 7.13 -16.53
C VAL A 174 16.88 8.43 -17.26
N PHE A 175 18.05 8.50 -17.88
CA PHE A 175 18.53 9.65 -18.65
C PHE A 175 18.70 9.24 -20.11
N THR A 176 18.49 10.19 -21.01
CA THR A 176 18.81 10.07 -22.43
C THR A 176 20.18 10.69 -22.74
N ASP A 177 20.85 10.17 -23.75
CA ASP A 177 22.12 10.69 -24.27
C ASP A 177 21.99 11.98 -25.11
N ASP A 178 20.85 12.69 -25.03
CA ASP A 178 20.64 13.91 -25.81
C ASP A 178 21.32 15.14 -25.17
N ASP A 179 22.11 15.86 -25.97
CA ASP A 179 23.06 16.93 -25.61
C ASP A 179 22.47 18.19 -24.90
N SER A 180 21.27 18.15 -24.33
CA SER A 180 20.59 19.34 -23.79
C SER A 180 20.88 19.63 -22.32
N THR A 181 21.21 18.61 -21.53
CA THR A 181 21.72 18.75 -20.14
C THR A 181 22.57 17.52 -19.79
N GLU A 182 23.90 17.68 -19.73
CA GLU A 182 24.80 16.61 -19.24
C GLU A 182 24.52 16.33 -17.76
N GLN A 183 23.55 15.45 -17.48
CA GLN A 183 23.39 14.82 -16.18
C GLN A 183 24.57 13.87 -16.00
N THR A 184 25.36 14.04 -14.94
CA THR A 184 26.55 13.22 -14.71
C THR A 184 26.37 12.38 -13.46
N CYS A 185 26.88 11.14 -13.49
CA CYS A 185 27.00 10.29 -12.30
C CYS A 185 28.17 10.75 -11.40
N ALA A 186 28.32 12.06 -11.22
CA ALA A 186 29.45 12.71 -10.55
C ALA A 186 29.04 13.43 -9.25
N GLY A 187 28.01 12.94 -8.57
CA GLY A 187 27.52 13.46 -7.29
C GLY A 187 26.45 14.55 -7.44
N GLN A 188 25.64 14.49 -8.48
CA GLN A 188 24.52 15.41 -8.65
C GLN A 188 23.32 14.97 -7.80
N ALA A 189 22.67 15.93 -7.14
CA ALA A 189 21.39 15.72 -6.47
C ALA A 189 20.22 16.15 -7.38
N ILE A 190 19.14 15.39 -7.37
CA ILE A 190 17.90 15.69 -8.10
C ILE A 190 16.73 15.45 -7.17
N GLU A 191 15.77 16.37 -7.18
CA GLU A 191 14.50 16.22 -6.47
C GLU A 191 13.37 15.91 -7.45
N PHE A 192 12.47 15.03 -7.05
CA PHE A 192 11.21 14.75 -7.75
C PHE A 192 10.16 14.24 -6.76
N VAL A 193 8.92 14.09 -7.19
CA VAL A 193 7.83 13.64 -6.31
C VAL A 193 7.37 12.24 -6.70
N ALA A 194 7.36 11.32 -5.73
CA ALA A 194 6.64 10.06 -5.85
C ALA A 194 5.17 10.26 -5.47
N VAL A 195 4.27 9.75 -6.30
CA VAL A 195 2.83 9.78 -6.10
C VAL A 195 2.32 8.34 -6.02
N VAL A 196 1.88 7.93 -4.83
CA VAL A 196 1.36 6.58 -4.58
C VAL A 196 -0.15 6.59 -4.58
N GLY A 197 -0.75 5.84 -5.50
CA GLY A 197 -2.19 5.63 -5.52
C GLY A 197 -2.64 4.69 -4.42
N THR A 198 -3.62 5.11 -3.64
CA THR A 198 -4.26 4.28 -2.60
C THR A 198 -5.73 4.05 -2.92
N VAL A 199 -6.30 2.96 -2.43
CA VAL A 199 -7.70 2.62 -2.72
C VAL A 199 -8.68 3.54 -2.00
N VAL A 200 -8.36 3.85 -0.75
CA VAL A 200 -9.29 4.46 0.21
C VAL A 200 -9.00 5.91 0.53
N SER A 201 -7.72 6.28 0.62
CA SER A 201 -7.32 7.65 0.90
C SER A 201 -7.10 8.44 -0.41
N SER A 202 -6.80 9.72 -0.27
CA SER A 202 -6.10 10.43 -1.34
C SER A 202 -4.76 9.76 -1.62
N SER A 203 -4.21 10.02 -2.81
CA SER A 203 -2.85 9.64 -3.13
C SER A 203 -1.87 10.16 -2.08
N LEU A 204 -0.84 9.37 -1.79
CA LEU A 204 0.30 9.82 -1.01
C LEU A 204 1.25 10.55 -1.93
N GLU A 205 1.77 11.68 -1.49
CA GLU A 205 2.80 12.42 -2.22
C GLU A 205 4.02 12.54 -1.31
N GLN A 206 5.18 12.17 -1.85
CA GLN A 206 6.43 12.22 -1.12
C GLN A 206 7.52 12.77 -2.04
N THR A 207 8.11 13.90 -1.66
CA THR A 207 9.30 14.41 -2.34
C THR A 207 10.49 13.52 -2.01
N ILE A 208 11.25 13.15 -3.03
CA ILE A 208 12.44 12.32 -2.93
C ILE A 208 13.59 13.12 -3.51
N GLU A 209 14.69 13.21 -2.77
CA GLU A 209 15.98 13.63 -3.31
C GLU A 209 16.81 12.39 -3.60
N VAL A 210 17.45 12.38 -4.76
CA VAL A 210 18.39 11.33 -5.13
C VAL A 210 19.75 11.92 -5.42
N SER A 211 20.80 11.31 -4.85
CA SER A 211 22.19 11.58 -5.16
C SER A 211 22.72 10.53 -6.11
N LEU A 212 23.32 10.97 -7.22
CA LEU A 212 23.76 10.11 -8.33
C LEU A 212 25.28 10.05 -8.40
N SER A 213 25.85 8.86 -8.28
CA SER A 213 27.30 8.63 -8.34
C SER A 213 27.67 7.35 -9.11
N GLY A 214 28.97 7.08 -9.19
CA GLY A 214 29.50 5.86 -9.82
C GLY A 214 29.60 5.93 -11.34
N GLU A 215 29.33 4.81 -12.01
CA GLU A 215 29.49 4.64 -13.46
C GLU A 215 28.15 4.71 -14.19
N ARG A 216 28.19 5.10 -15.46
CA ARG A 216 27.02 5.07 -16.34
C ARG A 216 26.70 3.61 -16.70
N SER A 217 25.46 3.20 -16.49
CA SER A 217 24.93 1.89 -16.85
C SER A 217 23.83 2.04 -17.88
N VAL A 218 23.97 1.39 -19.04
CA VAL A 218 22.92 1.34 -20.07
C VAL A 218 21.69 0.63 -19.50
N ILE A 219 20.50 1.19 -19.73
CA ILE A 219 19.20 0.59 -19.40
C ILE A 219 18.33 0.66 -20.63
N GLY A 220 17.57 -0.39 -20.95
CA GLY A 220 16.60 -0.35 -22.04
C GLY A 220 17.26 -0.28 -23.42
N THR A 221 17.17 0.88 -24.07
CA THR A 221 17.77 1.14 -25.39
C THR A 221 19.21 1.64 -25.26
N SER A 222 19.96 1.67 -26.37
CA SER A 222 21.39 2.02 -26.36
C SER A 222 21.68 3.49 -26.03
N ASP A 223 20.66 4.35 -26.07
CA ASP A 223 20.68 5.80 -25.84
C ASP A 223 20.17 6.20 -24.46
N THR A 224 19.81 5.23 -23.61
CA THR A 224 19.31 5.46 -22.25
C THR A 224 20.21 4.83 -21.21
N TYR A 225 20.41 5.54 -20.11
CA TYR A 225 21.30 5.12 -19.02
C TYR A 225 20.79 5.53 -17.64
N THR A 226 21.37 4.94 -16.61
CA THR A 226 21.28 5.37 -15.23
C THR A 226 22.66 5.38 -14.59
N CYS A 227 22.74 5.76 -13.32
CA CYS A 227 23.96 5.70 -12.51
C CYS A 227 24.02 4.39 -11.70
N SER A 228 25.22 3.82 -11.57
CA SER A 228 25.40 2.56 -10.83
C SER A 228 25.18 2.71 -9.33
N GLU A 229 25.31 3.93 -8.81
CA GLU A 229 25.08 4.25 -7.40
C GLU A 229 24.03 5.35 -7.32
N ILE A 230 22.91 5.03 -6.66
CA ILE A 230 21.82 5.96 -6.40
C ILE A 230 21.56 5.90 -4.89
N ALA A 231 21.66 7.03 -4.21
CA ALA A 231 21.19 7.17 -2.83
C ALA A 231 19.90 7.99 -2.85
N ALA A 232 18.85 7.52 -2.18
CA ALA A 232 17.56 8.20 -2.12
C ALA A 232 17.22 8.58 -0.68
N GLU A 233 16.65 9.77 -0.50
CA GLU A 233 16.21 10.27 0.79
C GLU A 233 14.84 10.95 0.66
N LEU A 234 14.00 10.84 1.70
CA LEU A 234 12.70 11.50 1.73
C LEU A 234 12.86 12.96 2.19
N ILE A 235 12.38 13.91 1.40
CA ILE A 235 12.35 15.33 1.78
C ILE A 235 10.93 15.73 2.14
N GLY A 236 10.74 16.34 3.32
CA GLY A 236 9.47 17.00 3.69
C GLY A 236 8.31 16.09 4.10
N GLY A 237 8.55 14.85 4.52
CA GLY A 237 7.52 13.88 4.94
C GLY A 237 7.04 14.01 6.39
N GLY A 238 6.50 15.16 6.79
CA GLY A 238 5.90 15.37 8.11
C GLY A 238 4.90 16.53 8.11
N GLU A 239 3.63 16.21 8.42
CA GLU A 239 2.50 17.13 8.60
C GLU A 239 1.89 17.71 7.31
N SER A 240 0.89 17.01 6.77
CA SER A 240 -0.24 17.71 6.16
C SER A 240 -1.10 18.25 7.30
N ASP A 241 -1.00 19.55 7.54
CA ASP A 241 -1.86 20.29 8.46
C ASP A 241 -3.34 20.00 8.18
N ALA A 242 -4.07 19.73 9.26
CA ALA A 242 -5.52 19.75 9.27
C ALA A 242 -6.03 21.15 8.87
N SER A 243 -7.05 21.19 8.01
CA SER A 243 -7.98 22.31 7.89
C SER A 243 -9.38 21.81 7.53
#